data_AF-A0A1Y3Y465-F1
#
_entry.id   AF-A0A1Y3Y465-F1
#
_cell.length_a   1.000
_cell.length_b   1.000
_cell.length_c   1.000
_cell.angle_alpha   90.00
_cell.angle_beta   90.00
_cell.angle_gamma   90.00
#
_symmetry.space_group_name_H-M   'P 1'
#
loop_
_entity.id
_entity.type
_entity.pdbx_description
1 polymer ?
#
loop_
_entity_poly.entity_id
_entity_poly.type
_entity_poly.pdbx_seq_one_letter_code
_entity_poly.pdbx_strand_id
1 'polypeptide(L)'
;MINDYARFGAQSGVSLQCDRPCVALSDSDWRHQLESTSESIVFVDEGLRDVLSPEFASAVKRSSNYFVLITRADLANLPYSVDEIYKIKTSGKYHTLEPFYKHNKTYRHYLRYSAKPKKNFDAILTEDAKSGHQFFCARFGEKLTCACAGGNANILRWLLDHPDSRVFVVADGAAFGAYADRVLRLQQERRDFIAVCLPESFEWLLLRSGLIKANGIDEALDSPSSHIDCEYYESWEQFFTQLLTEKTAGTIFEYKKSKLSEAYMIPKNADKVMALIACGNIQ
;
A
#
# COMPACT_ATOMS: atom_id res chain seq x y z
N MET A 1 28.04 7.84 -5.46
CA MET A 1 27.71 9.12 -4.80
C MET A 1 27.69 9.01 -3.28
N ILE A 2 26.71 8.32 -2.66
CA ILE A 2 26.66 8.20 -1.18
C ILE A 2 27.87 7.46 -0.63
N ASN A 3 28.27 6.35 -1.24
CA ASN A 3 29.47 5.61 -0.84
C ASN A 3 30.77 6.45 -1.03
N ASP A 4 30.82 7.31 -2.06
CA ASP A 4 31.96 8.21 -2.28
C ASP A 4 32.03 9.29 -1.19
N TYR A 5 30.88 9.83 -0.80
CA TYR A 5 30.78 10.75 0.33
C TYR A 5 31.19 10.07 1.65
N ALA A 6 30.78 8.82 1.88
CA ALA A 6 31.18 8.07 3.06
C ALA A 6 32.71 7.86 3.13
N ARG A 7 33.38 7.70 1.97
CA ARG A 7 34.84 7.47 1.88
C ARG A 7 35.67 8.76 1.91
N PHE A 8 35.21 9.81 1.26
CA PHE A 8 36.00 11.02 0.99
C PHE A 8 35.39 12.30 1.59
N GLY A 9 34.22 12.22 2.22
CA GLY A 9 33.50 13.37 2.76
C GLY A 9 33.27 14.44 1.70
N ALA A 10 33.51 15.71 2.06
CA ALA A 10 33.38 16.85 1.15
C ALA A 10 34.29 16.77 -0.09
N GLN A 11 35.38 15.99 -0.05
CA GLN A 11 36.28 15.82 -1.20
C GLN A 11 35.68 14.93 -2.30
N SER A 12 34.57 14.23 -2.03
CA SER A 12 33.84 13.45 -3.04
C SER A 12 33.16 14.32 -4.11
N GLY A 13 33.05 15.64 -3.89
CA GLY A 13 32.24 16.54 -4.72
C GLY A 13 30.73 16.35 -4.52
N VAL A 14 30.32 15.51 -3.56
CA VAL A 14 28.93 15.31 -3.16
C VAL A 14 28.65 16.12 -1.90
N SER A 15 27.52 16.83 -1.87
CA SER A 15 27.02 17.48 -0.66
C SER A 15 25.81 16.70 -0.15
N LEU A 16 25.86 16.27 1.11
CA LEU A 16 24.78 15.55 1.76
C LEU A 16 24.21 16.43 2.88
N GLN A 17 22.91 16.70 2.85
CA GLN A 17 22.19 17.43 3.90
C GLN A 17 21.01 16.57 4.36
N CYS A 18 21.16 15.96 5.53
CA CYS A 18 20.12 15.12 6.14
C CYS A 18 20.34 15.09 7.65
N ASP A 19 19.25 15.01 8.42
CA ASP A 19 19.30 14.86 9.87
C ASP A 19 19.68 13.43 10.30
N ARG A 20 19.52 12.46 9.39
CA ARG A 20 19.84 11.04 9.61
C ARG A 20 21.05 10.62 8.78
N PRO A 21 21.87 9.67 9.25
CA PRO A 21 22.97 9.13 8.47
C PRO A 21 22.47 8.51 7.17
N CYS A 22 23.20 8.73 6.06
CA CYS A 22 22.89 8.11 4.78
C CYS A 22 23.95 7.07 4.45
N VAL A 23 23.53 5.84 4.23
CA VAL A 23 24.39 4.69 3.97
C VAL A 23 24.02 4.09 2.61
N ALA A 24 25.00 3.69 1.81
CA ALA A 24 24.74 2.92 0.59
C ALA A 24 25.27 1.51 0.77
N LEU A 25 24.41 0.50 0.60
CA LEU A 25 24.83 -0.89 0.70
C LEU A 25 25.64 -1.30 -0.52
N SER A 26 26.67 -2.12 -0.28
CA SER A 26 27.46 -2.75 -1.34
C SER A 26 27.17 -4.25 -1.44
N ASP A 27 27.17 -4.78 -2.66
CA ASP A 27 26.81 -6.18 -2.95
C ASP A 27 27.57 -7.22 -2.14
N SER A 28 28.87 -7.01 -1.88
CA SER A 28 29.74 -8.01 -1.28
C SER A 28 29.53 -8.21 0.22
N ASP A 29 28.95 -7.24 0.93
CA ASP A 29 28.88 -7.26 2.41
C ASP A 29 27.63 -6.56 2.97
N TRP A 30 26.54 -6.55 2.20
CA TRP A 30 25.32 -5.85 2.59
C TRP A 30 24.74 -6.34 3.92
N ARG A 31 24.95 -7.62 4.28
CA ARG A 31 24.42 -8.23 5.53
C ARG A 31 25.03 -7.57 6.76
N HIS A 32 26.35 -7.57 6.88
CA HIS A 32 27.04 -6.96 8.02
C HIS A 32 26.89 -5.44 8.02
N GLN A 33 26.86 -4.81 6.85
CA GLN A 33 26.57 -3.38 6.74
C GLN A 33 25.18 -3.05 7.29
N LEU A 34 24.16 -3.83 6.92
CA LEU A 34 22.80 -3.60 7.39
C LEU A 34 22.65 -3.90 8.88
N GLU A 35 23.26 -4.97 9.39
CA GLU A 35 23.25 -5.33 10.82
C GLU A 35 23.89 -4.26 11.72
N SER A 36 24.89 -3.53 11.19
CA SER A 36 25.57 -2.44 11.90
C SER A 36 24.96 -1.05 11.66
N THR A 37 23.92 -0.96 10.82
CA THR A 37 23.26 0.29 10.47
C THR A 37 21.91 0.40 11.17
N SER A 38 21.70 1.46 11.93
CA SER A 38 20.43 1.76 12.59
C SER A 38 20.03 3.22 12.38
N GLU A 39 18.72 3.50 12.46
CA GLU A 39 18.13 4.84 12.36
C GLU A 39 18.66 5.70 11.19
N SER A 40 18.94 5.05 10.05
CA SER A 40 19.61 5.65 8.89
C SER A 40 18.74 5.57 7.63
N ILE A 41 19.08 6.40 6.63
CA ILE A 41 18.56 6.26 5.26
C ILE A 41 19.50 5.35 4.48
N VAL A 42 19.01 4.18 4.10
CA VAL A 42 19.78 3.14 3.41
C VAL A 42 19.42 3.13 1.92
N PHE A 43 20.40 3.47 1.10
CA PHE A 43 20.31 3.45 -0.36
C PHE A 43 20.77 2.11 -0.90
N VAL A 44 19.95 1.51 -1.77
CA VAL A 44 20.26 0.27 -2.46
C VAL A 44 20.07 0.49 -3.95
N ASP A 45 21.13 0.27 -4.72
CA ASP A 45 21.11 0.40 -6.18
C ASP A 45 20.78 -0.94 -6.85
N GLU A 46 20.50 -0.90 -8.15
CA GLU A 46 20.10 -2.04 -8.98
C GLU A 46 21.16 -3.17 -9.00
N GLY A 47 22.40 -2.86 -8.60
CA GLY A 47 23.50 -3.83 -8.49
C GLY A 47 23.25 -4.94 -7.45
N LEU A 48 22.51 -4.66 -6.37
CA LEU A 48 22.32 -5.59 -5.27
C LEU A 48 21.35 -6.72 -5.64
N ARG A 49 21.88 -7.82 -6.17
CA ARG A 49 21.08 -8.99 -6.59
C ARG A 49 20.24 -9.59 -5.45
N ASP A 50 20.78 -9.57 -4.24
CA ASP A 50 20.10 -10.09 -3.05
C ASP A 50 18.85 -9.28 -2.68
N VAL A 51 18.59 -8.09 -3.27
CA VAL A 51 17.39 -7.27 -3.00
C VAL A 51 16.07 -8.04 -3.23
N LEU A 52 16.10 -9.04 -4.12
CA LEU A 52 14.95 -9.90 -4.43
C LEU A 52 14.81 -11.10 -3.48
N SER A 53 15.79 -11.34 -2.64
CA SER A 53 15.84 -12.53 -1.79
C SER A 53 14.93 -12.41 -0.56
N PRO A 54 14.31 -13.51 -0.10
CA PRO A 54 13.61 -13.54 1.18
C PRO A 54 14.51 -13.14 2.36
N GLU A 55 15.81 -13.46 2.28
CA GLU A 55 16.81 -13.12 3.29
C GLU A 55 16.97 -11.61 3.43
N PHE A 56 17.08 -10.89 2.32
CA PHE A 56 17.14 -9.43 2.31
C PHE A 56 15.86 -8.82 2.86
N ALA A 57 14.70 -9.31 2.43
CA ALA A 57 13.41 -8.84 2.94
C ALA A 57 13.28 -9.04 4.46
N SER A 58 13.74 -10.18 4.99
CA SER A 58 13.77 -10.45 6.42
C SER A 58 14.68 -9.49 7.17
N ALA A 59 15.84 -9.16 6.62
CA ALA A 59 16.78 -8.21 7.23
C ALA A 59 16.22 -6.79 7.24
N VAL A 60 15.61 -6.35 6.14
CA VAL A 60 14.93 -5.04 6.02
C VAL A 60 13.84 -4.90 7.09
N LYS A 61 12.97 -5.90 7.21
CA LYS A 61 11.85 -5.92 8.17
C LYS A 61 12.25 -5.88 9.64
N ARG A 62 13.52 -6.17 9.96
CA ARG A 62 14.06 -6.19 11.34
C ARG A 62 14.97 -5.00 11.62
N SER A 63 14.99 -4.00 10.74
CA SER A 63 15.86 -2.84 10.87
C SER A 63 15.08 -1.56 11.13
N SER A 64 15.67 -0.61 11.85
CA SER A 64 15.11 0.72 12.11
C SER A 64 15.41 1.73 11.00
N ASN A 65 15.73 1.25 9.80
CA ASN A 65 16.21 2.07 8.70
C ASN A 65 15.11 2.41 7.70
N TYR A 66 15.21 3.58 7.08
CA TYR A 66 14.39 3.94 5.92
C TYR A 66 15.12 3.55 4.63
N PHE A 67 14.47 2.79 3.75
CA PHE A 67 15.11 2.27 2.54
C PHE A 67 14.72 3.04 1.29
N VAL A 68 15.71 3.45 0.51
CA VAL A 68 15.56 3.96 -0.85
C VAL A 68 16.09 2.91 -1.81
N LEU A 69 15.19 2.17 -2.45
CA LEU A 69 15.51 1.08 -3.36
C LEU A 69 15.38 1.56 -4.80
N ILE A 70 16.48 1.51 -5.56
CA ILE A 70 16.53 1.85 -6.98
C ILE A 70 16.61 0.54 -7.74
N THR A 71 15.53 0.17 -8.42
CA THR A 71 15.46 -1.09 -9.16
C THR A 71 14.45 -1.04 -10.29
N ARG A 72 14.60 -1.94 -11.25
CA ARG A 72 13.62 -2.22 -12.31
C ARG A 72 12.80 -3.48 -12.04
N ALA A 73 13.13 -4.22 -11.00
CA ALA A 73 12.52 -5.50 -10.67
C ALA A 73 11.36 -5.34 -9.67
N ASP A 74 10.37 -6.23 -9.76
CA ASP A 74 9.26 -6.31 -8.82
C ASP A 74 9.75 -6.90 -7.48
N LEU A 75 9.71 -6.11 -6.41
CA LEU A 75 10.17 -6.51 -5.07
C LEU A 75 9.12 -7.31 -4.28
N ALA A 76 8.69 -8.47 -4.78
CA ALA A 76 7.55 -9.23 -4.22
C ALA A 76 7.69 -9.66 -2.75
N ASN A 77 8.91 -9.73 -2.22
CA ASN A 77 9.18 -10.14 -0.83
C ASN A 77 9.12 -8.96 0.17
N LEU A 78 9.04 -7.71 -0.32
CA LEU A 78 8.99 -6.51 0.49
C LEU A 78 7.58 -5.91 0.50
N PRO A 79 7.04 -5.52 1.66
CA PRO A 79 5.82 -4.74 1.73
C PRO A 79 6.15 -3.28 1.41
N TYR A 80 5.66 -2.77 0.30
CA TYR A 80 5.75 -1.35 -0.03
C TYR A 80 4.44 -0.85 -0.64
N SER A 81 4.11 0.40 -0.29
CA SER A 81 2.92 1.07 -0.77
C SER A 81 3.05 1.42 -2.25
N VAL A 82 1.93 1.35 -2.98
CA VAL A 82 1.83 1.87 -4.35
C VAL A 82 2.19 3.36 -4.43
N ASP A 83 1.98 4.09 -3.34
CA ASP A 83 2.23 5.54 -3.20
C ASP A 83 3.73 5.86 -3.15
N GLU A 84 4.51 4.90 -2.68
CA GLU A 84 5.95 5.04 -2.52
C GLU A 84 6.73 4.52 -3.73
N ILE A 85 6.06 4.40 -4.88
CA ILE A 85 6.68 4.01 -6.15
C ILE A 85 6.90 5.26 -6.99
N TYR A 86 8.16 5.62 -7.22
CA TYR A 86 8.56 6.80 -7.98
C TYR A 86 9.29 6.41 -9.25
N LYS A 87 9.10 7.21 -10.31
CA LYS A 87 9.95 7.17 -11.51
C LYS A 87 10.90 8.33 -11.53
N ILE A 88 12.10 8.07 -12.04
CA ILE A 88 13.06 9.11 -12.40
C ILE A 88 12.63 9.69 -13.75
N LYS A 89 12.22 10.96 -13.75
CA LYS A 89 11.99 11.74 -14.96
C LYS A 89 13.22 12.58 -15.26
N THR A 90 13.75 12.41 -16.47
CA THR A 90 14.90 13.18 -16.95
C THR A 90 14.44 14.25 -17.94
N SER A 91 14.85 15.49 -17.71
CA SER A 91 14.65 16.62 -18.63
C SER A 91 16.01 17.28 -18.86
N GLY A 92 16.67 16.94 -19.97
CA GLY A 92 18.05 17.35 -20.23
C GLY A 92 19.00 16.80 -19.16
N LYS A 93 19.63 17.69 -18.38
CA LYS A 93 20.53 17.36 -17.27
C LYS A 93 19.84 17.23 -15.91
N TYR A 94 18.55 17.53 -15.83
CA TYR A 94 17.80 17.53 -14.58
C TYR A 94 17.07 16.20 -14.40
N HIS A 95 17.19 15.63 -13.20
CA HIS A 95 16.49 14.43 -12.79
C HIS A 95 15.54 14.77 -11.65
N THR A 96 14.28 14.36 -11.76
CA THR A 96 13.26 14.56 -10.73
C THR A 96 12.53 13.25 -10.45
N LEU A 97 12.21 12.99 -9.18
CA LEU A 97 11.34 11.88 -8.80
C LEU A 97 9.88 12.33 -8.95
N GLU A 98 9.10 11.61 -9.73
CA GLU A 98 7.64 11.79 -9.83
C GLU A 98 6.96 10.49 -9.39
N PRO A 99 5.84 10.55 -8.63
CA PRO A 99 5.04 9.37 -8.35
C PRO A 99 4.70 8.63 -9.65
N PHE A 100 4.98 7.32 -9.67
CA PHE A 100 4.76 6.47 -10.83
C PHE A 100 3.27 6.34 -11.11
N TYR A 101 2.52 6.04 -10.05
CA TYR A 101 1.07 6.07 -10.03
C TYR A 101 0.62 7.44 -9.50
N LYS A 102 -0.40 8.04 -10.14
CA LYS A 102 -0.93 9.34 -9.71
C LYS A 102 -2.29 9.15 -9.07
N HIS A 103 -2.46 9.68 -7.86
CA HIS A 103 -3.77 9.79 -7.21
C HIS A 103 -4.66 10.82 -7.91
N ASN A 104 -5.97 10.65 -7.74
CA ASN A 104 -6.92 11.74 -7.96
C ASN A 104 -6.99 12.59 -6.68
N LYS A 105 -6.79 13.90 -6.72
CA LYS A 105 -6.76 14.75 -5.50
C LYS A 105 -8.05 14.72 -4.67
N THR A 106 -9.17 14.27 -5.25
CA THR A 106 -10.46 14.15 -4.55
C THR A 106 -10.64 12.81 -3.82
N TYR A 107 -9.91 11.76 -4.22
CA TYR A 107 -9.97 10.42 -3.62
C TYR A 107 -8.55 9.86 -3.53
N ARG A 108 -8.07 9.52 -2.32
CA ARG A 108 -6.75 8.90 -2.11
C ARG A 108 -6.51 7.62 -2.93
N HIS A 109 -7.56 7.07 -3.55
CA HIS A 109 -7.51 5.86 -4.34
C HIS A 109 -7.08 6.10 -5.79
N TYR A 110 -6.26 5.19 -6.32
CA TYR A 110 -5.84 5.16 -7.73
C TYR A 110 -6.99 4.84 -8.67
N LEU A 111 -7.82 5.84 -8.93
CA LEU A 111 -8.70 5.85 -10.09
C LEU A 111 -7.96 6.60 -11.21
N ARG A 112 -6.91 5.99 -11.73
CA ARG A 112 -6.48 6.43 -13.06
C ARG A 112 -7.55 5.91 -14.01
N TYR A 113 -8.32 6.86 -14.51
CA TYR A 113 -9.51 6.71 -15.36
C TYR A 113 -10.77 6.39 -14.58
N SER A 114 -11.53 7.45 -14.30
CA SER A 114 -12.98 7.40 -14.30
C SER A 114 -13.46 6.93 -15.69
N ALA A 115 -13.30 5.64 -15.98
CA ALA A 115 -14.48 4.97 -16.47
C ALA A 115 -15.46 5.11 -15.30
N LYS A 116 -16.33 6.13 -15.34
CA LYS A 116 -17.67 5.94 -14.78
C LYS A 116 -18.05 4.58 -15.33
N PRO A 117 -18.14 3.50 -14.54
CA PRO A 117 -18.59 2.23 -15.09
C PRO A 117 -19.95 2.59 -15.67
N LYS A 118 -20.06 2.55 -17.00
CA LYS A 118 -21.30 2.92 -17.70
C LYS A 118 -22.42 1.93 -17.36
N LYS A 119 -22.09 0.86 -16.61
CA LYS A 119 -22.91 -0.28 -16.21
C LYS A 119 -22.49 -0.79 -14.84
N ASN A 120 -23.39 -1.53 -14.18
CA ASN A 120 -23.15 -2.25 -12.94
C ASN A 120 -21.99 -3.26 -13.09
N PHE A 121 -21.24 -3.48 -12.02
CA PHE A 121 -20.29 -4.59 -11.92
C PHE A 121 -21.04 -5.92 -11.78
N ASP A 122 -20.36 -7.02 -12.08
CA ASP A 122 -20.88 -8.39 -11.90
C ASP A 122 -20.30 -9.02 -10.63
N ALA A 123 -19.07 -8.64 -10.26
CA ALA A 123 -18.37 -9.15 -9.09
C ALA A 123 -17.58 -8.07 -8.35
N ILE A 124 -17.44 -8.27 -7.04
CA ILE A 124 -16.46 -7.59 -6.20
C ILE A 124 -15.37 -8.59 -5.80
N LEU A 125 -14.11 -8.22 -6.03
CA LEU A 125 -12.95 -9.05 -5.73
C LEU A 125 -12.12 -8.38 -4.63
N THR A 126 -11.95 -9.08 -3.51
CA THR A 126 -11.05 -8.66 -2.44
C THR A 126 -9.76 -9.48 -2.43
N GLU A 127 -8.71 -8.93 -1.80
CA GLU A 127 -7.46 -9.66 -1.59
C GLU A 127 -7.68 -10.95 -0.79
N ASP A 128 -8.20 -10.83 0.44
CA ASP A 128 -8.42 -11.95 1.34
C ASP A 128 -9.91 -12.08 1.72
N ALA A 129 -10.22 -13.06 2.58
CA ALA A 129 -11.58 -13.36 3.04
C ALA A 129 -11.87 -12.81 4.45
N LYS A 130 -11.13 -11.78 4.89
CA LYS A 130 -11.22 -11.23 6.26
C LYS A 130 -12.26 -10.10 6.35
N SER A 131 -12.10 -9.19 7.31
CA SER A 131 -12.99 -8.07 7.61
C SER A 131 -13.38 -7.22 6.40
N GLY A 132 -12.44 -6.89 5.51
CA GLY A 132 -12.74 -6.15 4.29
C GLY A 132 -13.72 -6.90 3.39
N HIS A 133 -13.48 -8.19 3.14
CA HIS A 133 -14.39 -9.04 2.39
C HIS A 133 -15.78 -9.12 3.02
N GLN A 134 -15.85 -9.32 4.33
CA GLN A 134 -17.12 -9.37 5.06
C GLN A 134 -17.92 -8.07 4.91
N PHE A 135 -17.24 -6.92 5.01
CA PHE A 135 -17.86 -5.61 4.83
C PHE A 135 -18.44 -5.44 3.42
N PHE A 136 -17.61 -5.69 2.40
CA PHE A 136 -18.00 -5.51 1.01
C PHE A 136 -19.11 -6.48 0.60
N CYS A 137 -19.07 -7.71 1.09
CA CYS A 137 -20.13 -8.69 0.83
C CYS A 137 -21.43 -8.40 1.55
N ALA A 138 -21.39 -7.88 2.78
CA ALA A 138 -22.60 -7.38 3.43
C ALA A 138 -23.21 -6.21 2.65
N ARG A 139 -22.38 -5.35 2.05
CA ARG A 139 -22.85 -4.15 1.33
C ARG A 139 -23.37 -4.44 -0.09
N PHE A 140 -22.81 -5.43 -0.78
CA PHE A 140 -23.05 -5.69 -2.20
C PHE A 140 -23.49 -7.11 -2.54
N GLY A 141 -23.49 -8.06 -1.60
CA GLY A 141 -23.68 -9.49 -1.89
C GLY A 141 -25.05 -9.85 -2.48
N GLU A 142 -26.06 -9.00 -2.32
CA GLU A 142 -27.37 -9.18 -2.98
C GLU A 142 -27.36 -8.76 -4.47
N LYS A 143 -26.35 -7.97 -4.88
CA LYS A 143 -26.25 -7.36 -6.22
C LYS A 143 -25.08 -7.88 -7.04
N LEU A 144 -23.98 -8.22 -6.36
CA LEU A 144 -22.70 -8.59 -6.95
C LEU A 144 -22.28 -9.96 -6.42
N THR A 145 -21.59 -10.71 -7.26
CA THR A 145 -20.87 -11.92 -6.82
C THR A 145 -19.69 -11.50 -5.94
N CYS A 146 -19.62 -12.05 -4.74
CA CYS A 146 -18.49 -11.85 -3.85
C CYS A 146 -17.39 -12.87 -4.10
N ALA A 147 -16.20 -12.40 -4.44
CA ALA A 147 -15.01 -13.22 -4.64
C ALA A 147 -13.85 -12.73 -3.77
N CYS A 148 -12.96 -13.66 -3.41
CA CYS A 148 -11.67 -13.34 -2.79
C CYS A 148 -10.55 -14.03 -3.60
N ALA A 149 -9.43 -13.34 -3.75
CA ALA A 149 -8.28 -13.86 -4.51
C ALA A 149 -7.38 -14.79 -3.67
N GLY A 150 -7.46 -14.70 -2.34
CA GLY A 150 -6.57 -15.44 -1.44
C GLY A 150 -5.13 -14.88 -1.44
N GLY A 151 -5.00 -13.56 -1.59
CA GLY A 151 -3.73 -12.81 -1.55
C GLY A 151 -3.46 -11.98 -2.81
N ASN A 152 -2.66 -10.93 -2.66
CA ASN A 152 -2.39 -9.96 -3.72
C ASN A 152 -1.82 -10.56 -5.01
N ALA A 153 -0.95 -11.57 -4.89
CA ALA A 153 -0.37 -12.26 -6.04
C ALA A 153 -1.40 -12.94 -6.95
N ASN A 154 -2.57 -13.31 -6.40
CA ASN A 154 -3.60 -14.08 -7.10
C ASN A 154 -4.64 -13.19 -7.81
N ILE A 155 -4.70 -11.89 -7.50
CA ILE A 155 -5.69 -10.97 -8.09
C ILE A 155 -5.57 -10.96 -9.63
N LEU A 156 -4.34 -10.85 -10.15
CA LEU A 156 -4.12 -10.84 -11.60
C LEU A 156 -4.61 -12.13 -12.24
N ARG A 157 -4.27 -13.28 -11.66
CA ARG A 157 -4.70 -14.58 -12.16
C ARG A 157 -6.22 -14.69 -12.21
N TRP A 158 -6.90 -14.29 -11.12
CA TRP A 158 -8.35 -14.31 -11.05
C TRP A 158 -8.99 -13.45 -12.15
N LEU A 159 -8.45 -12.25 -12.42
CA LEU A 159 -8.94 -11.36 -13.48
C LEU A 159 -8.74 -11.91 -14.90
N LEU A 160 -7.68 -12.70 -15.12
CA LEU A 160 -7.41 -13.38 -16.38
C LEU A 160 -8.33 -14.59 -16.58
N ASP A 161 -8.65 -15.31 -15.51
CA ASP A 161 -9.57 -16.45 -15.54
C ASP A 161 -11.05 -16.01 -15.71
N HIS A 162 -11.34 -14.72 -15.53
CA HIS A 162 -12.68 -14.11 -15.72
C HIS A 162 -12.65 -12.96 -16.75
N PRO A 163 -12.40 -13.26 -18.05
CA PRO A 163 -12.20 -12.26 -19.09
C PRO A 163 -13.48 -11.50 -19.49
N ASP A 164 -14.66 -12.05 -19.21
CA ASP A 164 -15.93 -11.44 -19.62
C ASP A 164 -16.67 -10.73 -18.47
N SER A 165 -16.21 -10.91 -17.23
CA SER A 165 -16.83 -10.31 -16.04
C SER A 165 -16.42 -8.86 -15.85
N ARG A 166 -17.36 -8.01 -15.42
CA ARG A 166 -17.05 -6.69 -14.86
C ARG A 166 -16.75 -6.81 -13.38
N VAL A 167 -15.56 -6.39 -12.99
CA VAL A 167 -14.99 -6.67 -11.67
C VAL A 167 -14.59 -5.37 -11.02
N PHE A 168 -15.07 -5.16 -9.80
CA PHE A 168 -14.56 -4.14 -8.91
C PHE A 168 -13.57 -4.76 -7.93
N VAL A 169 -12.30 -4.40 -8.05
CA VAL A 169 -11.21 -4.92 -7.21
C VAL A 169 -10.97 -3.97 -6.06
N VAL A 170 -10.92 -4.49 -4.83
CA VAL A 170 -10.47 -3.77 -3.64
C VAL A 170 -9.32 -4.54 -2.99
N ALA A 171 -8.15 -3.91 -2.88
CA ALA A 171 -6.95 -4.55 -2.30
C ALA A 171 -6.12 -3.55 -1.50
N ASP A 172 -5.34 -4.04 -0.53
CA ASP A 172 -4.58 -3.17 0.39
C ASP A 172 -3.34 -2.60 -0.33
N GLY A 173 -3.40 -1.31 -0.64
CA GLY A 173 -2.37 -0.55 -1.34
C GLY A 173 -1.03 -0.52 -0.63
N ALA A 174 -1.00 -0.64 0.70
CA ALA A 174 0.25 -0.68 1.49
C ALA A 174 1.14 -1.90 1.19
N ALA A 175 0.60 -2.97 0.63
CA ALA A 175 1.33 -4.19 0.27
C ALA A 175 1.12 -4.63 -1.20
N PHE A 176 0.35 -3.86 -1.98
CA PHE A 176 0.04 -4.17 -3.37
C PHE A 176 1.15 -3.82 -4.36
N GLY A 177 2.18 -3.07 -3.93
CA GLY A 177 3.18 -2.43 -4.80
C GLY A 177 3.73 -3.31 -5.92
N ALA A 178 4.19 -4.53 -5.58
CA ALA A 178 4.79 -5.47 -6.53
C ALA A 178 3.82 -6.01 -7.59
N TYR A 179 2.51 -5.91 -7.36
CA TYR A 179 1.47 -6.41 -8.24
C TYR A 179 0.71 -5.28 -8.97
N ALA A 180 0.89 -4.04 -8.50
CA ALA A 180 0.18 -2.87 -8.98
C ALA A 180 0.37 -2.64 -10.48
N ASP A 181 1.59 -2.75 -11.01
CA ASP A 181 1.87 -2.48 -12.44
C ASP A 181 1.03 -3.38 -13.35
N ARG A 182 1.02 -4.69 -13.08
CA ARG A 182 0.33 -5.68 -13.92
C ARG A 182 -1.19 -5.50 -13.85
N VAL A 183 -1.73 -5.31 -12.65
CA VAL A 183 -3.18 -5.17 -12.44
C VAL A 183 -3.68 -3.84 -12.99
N LEU A 184 -2.96 -2.73 -12.78
CA LEU A 184 -3.33 -1.41 -13.30
C LEU A 184 -3.15 -1.31 -14.81
N ARG A 185 -2.18 -2.02 -15.42
CA ARG A 185 -2.09 -2.16 -16.89
C ARG A 185 -3.27 -2.92 -17.45
N LEU A 186 -3.63 -4.07 -16.86
CA LEU A 186 -4.81 -4.83 -17.27
C LEU A 186 -6.10 -3.98 -17.16
N GLN A 187 -6.23 -3.20 -16.08
CA GLN A 187 -7.32 -2.24 -15.93
C GLN A 187 -7.31 -1.18 -17.06
N GLN A 188 -6.14 -0.67 -17.45
CA GLN A 188 -6.02 0.30 -18.54
C GLN A 188 -6.39 -0.26 -19.91
N GLU A 189 -6.15 -1.56 -20.14
CA GLU A 189 -6.56 -2.28 -21.35
C GLU A 189 -8.06 -2.62 -21.34
N ARG A 190 -8.62 -2.95 -20.16
CA ARG A 190 -10.01 -3.39 -19.97
C ARG A 190 -10.84 -2.40 -19.12
N ARG A 191 -10.76 -1.10 -19.42
CA ARG A 191 -11.35 -0.02 -18.59
C ARG A 191 -12.86 -0.11 -18.37
N ASP A 192 -13.58 -0.72 -19.30
CA ASP A 192 -15.04 -0.89 -19.19
C ASP A 192 -15.44 -2.10 -18.32
N PHE A 193 -14.48 -2.95 -17.96
CA PHE A 193 -14.70 -4.18 -17.20
C PHE A 193 -14.05 -4.13 -15.82
N ILE A 194 -12.88 -3.50 -15.68
CA ILE A 194 -12.12 -3.55 -14.43
C ILE A 194 -12.03 -2.16 -13.83
N ALA A 195 -12.43 -2.06 -12.57
CA ALA A 195 -12.11 -0.91 -11.72
C ALA A 195 -11.32 -1.39 -10.50
N VAL A 196 -10.30 -0.65 -10.11
CA VAL A 196 -9.41 -1.01 -9.01
C VAL A 196 -9.44 0.11 -7.96
N CYS A 197 -9.61 -0.28 -6.71
CA CYS A 197 -9.52 0.59 -5.53
C CYS A 197 -8.44 0.05 -4.61
N LEU A 198 -7.43 0.87 -4.35
CA LEU A 198 -6.29 0.53 -3.50
C LEU A 198 -6.23 1.48 -2.30
N PRO A 199 -7.06 1.29 -1.27
CA PRO A 199 -6.90 2.00 0.00
C PRO A 199 -5.58 1.60 0.66
N GLU A 200 -5.04 2.43 1.54
CA GLU A 200 -3.86 2.07 2.34
C GLU A 200 -4.07 0.71 3.06
N SER A 201 -5.22 0.55 3.73
CA SER A 201 -5.79 -0.74 4.12
C SER A 201 -7.30 -0.62 4.40
N PHE A 202 -7.99 -1.75 4.61
CA PHE A 202 -9.38 -1.72 5.09
C PHE A 202 -9.52 -1.05 6.47
N GLU A 203 -8.60 -1.30 7.40
CA GLU A 203 -8.63 -0.68 8.72
C GLU A 203 -8.44 0.84 8.65
N TRP A 204 -7.56 1.29 7.75
CA TRP A 204 -7.42 2.72 7.46
C TRP A 204 -8.73 3.35 6.99
N LEU A 205 -9.49 2.67 6.11
CA LEU A 205 -10.81 3.14 5.67
C LEU A 205 -11.79 3.29 6.83
N LEU A 206 -11.80 2.33 7.76
CA LEU A 206 -12.66 2.39 8.95
C LEU A 206 -12.29 3.57 9.85
N LEU A 207 -10.99 3.78 10.10
CA LEU A 207 -10.51 4.92 10.89
C LEU A 207 -10.84 6.25 10.21
N ARG A 208 -10.55 6.39 8.91
CA ARG A 208 -10.77 7.63 8.15
C ARG A 208 -12.24 7.97 7.94
N SER A 209 -13.14 6.99 8.05
CA SER A 209 -14.59 7.19 7.85
C SER A 209 -15.25 8.09 8.91
N GLY A 210 -14.57 8.36 10.02
CA GLY A 210 -15.12 9.11 11.15
C GLY A 210 -16.24 8.36 11.88
N LEU A 211 -16.32 7.03 11.73
CA LEU A 211 -17.21 6.18 12.53
C LEU A 211 -16.75 6.12 13.99
N ILE A 212 -15.44 6.04 14.20
CA ILE A 212 -14.82 5.88 15.50
C ILE A 212 -14.39 7.26 15.97
N LYS A 213 -15.03 7.77 17.01
CA LYS A 213 -14.71 9.06 17.61
C LYS A 213 -13.79 8.83 18.80
N ALA A 214 -12.49 8.72 18.54
CA ALA A 214 -11.47 8.62 19.56
C ALA A 214 -10.34 9.61 19.31
N ASN A 215 -9.77 10.15 20.39
CA ASN A 215 -8.69 11.13 20.30
C ASN A 215 -7.42 10.51 19.68
N GLY A 216 -6.72 11.30 18.87
CA GLY A 216 -5.45 10.95 18.22
C GLY A 216 -5.57 10.17 16.91
N ILE A 217 -6.78 9.86 16.43
CA ILE A 217 -6.96 9.17 15.15
C ILE A 217 -6.53 10.06 13.98
N ASP A 218 -7.02 11.31 13.92
CA ASP A 218 -6.73 12.20 12.79
C ASP A 218 -5.23 12.51 12.68
N GLU A 219 -4.56 12.75 13.81
CA GLU A 219 -3.11 12.96 13.88
C GLU A 219 -2.34 11.74 13.35
N ALA A 220 -2.72 10.53 13.78
CA ALA A 220 -2.09 9.29 13.34
C ALA A 220 -2.34 8.98 11.85
N LEU A 221 -3.45 9.43 11.28
CA LEU A 221 -3.77 9.26 9.85
C LEU A 221 -3.09 10.31 8.96
N ASP A 222 -2.84 11.51 9.48
CA ASP A 222 -2.22 12.61 8.73
C ASP A 222 -0.68 12.55 8.77
N SER A 223 -0.06 11.99 9.82
CA SER A 223 1.39 11.74 9.88
C SER A 223 1.78 10.34 10.39
N PRO A 224 1.28 9.26 9.75
CA PRO A 224 1.54 7.88 10.13
C PRO A 224 3.04 7.50 10.16
N SER A 225 3.86 8.08 9.28
CA SER A 225 5.33 7.88 9.32
C SER A 225 5.99 8.36 10.62
N SER A 226 5.34 9.24 11.39
CA SER A 226 5.81 9.69 12.71
C SER A 226 5.43 8.75 13.85
N HIS A 227 4.59 7.75 13.56
CA HIS A 227 4.06 6.80 14.55
C HIS A 227 4.41 5.34 14.22
N ILE A 228 4.83 5.08 12.98
CA ILE A 228 5.26 3.76 12.52
C ILE A 228 6.77 3.67 12.69
N ASP A 229 7.19 2.93 13.71
CA ASP A 229 8.53 2.40 13.76
C ASP A 229 8.53 1.04 13.03
N CYS A 230 9.41 0.88 12.04
CA CYS A 230 9.58 -0.38 11.33
C CYS A 230 10.01 -1.52 12.26
N GLU A 231 10.54 -1.20 13.45
CA GLU A 231 10.83 -2.19 14.50
C GLU A 231 9.55 -2.84 15.07
N TYR A 232 8.44 -2.11 15.15
CA TYR A 232 7.19 -2.58 15.76
C TYR A 232 6.13 -3.00 14.74
N TYR A 233 6.15 -2.44 13.53
CA TYR A 233 5.15 -2.72 12.50
C TYR A 233 5.80 -2.99 11.14
N GLU A 234 5.54 -4.18 10.59
CA GLU A 234 6.06 -4.55 9.26
C GLU A 234 5.31 -3.85 8.11
N SER A 235 4.12 -3.33 8.38
CA SER A 235 3.29 -2.63 7.39
C SER A 235 2.34 -1.63 8.04
N TRP A 236 1.86 -0.70 7.23
CA TRP A 236 0.83 0.27 7.60
C TRP A 236 -0.48 -0.40 8.01
N GLU A 237 -0.82 -1.52 7.36
CA GLU A 237 -1.98 -2.35 7.71
C GLU A 237 -1.89 -2.88 9.14
N GLN A 238 -0.71 -3.34 9.59
CA GLN A 238 -0.51 -3.82 10.96
C GLN A 238 -0.70 -2.68 11.97
N PHE A 239 -0.13 -1.51 11.69
CA PHE A 239 -0.30 -0.32 12.53
C PHE A 239 -1.78 0.08 12.65
N PHE A 240 -2.49 0.23 11.53
CA PHE A 240 -3.90 0.60 11.55
C PHE A 240 -4.77 -0.47 12.19
N THR A 241 -4.42 -1.76 12.03
CA THR A 241 -5.10 -2.87 12.71
C THR A 241 -4.98 -2.75 14.23
N GLN A 242 -3.77 -2.49 14.74
CA GLN A 242 -3.56 -2.35 16.17
C GLN A 242 -4.29 -1.11 16.72
N LEU A 243 -4.09 0.04 16.08
CA LEU A 243 -4.75 1.30 16.48
C LEU A 243 -6.28 1.15 16.51
N LEU A 244 -6.85 0.53 15.47
CA LEU A 244 -8.29 0.28 15.38
C LEU A 244 -8.78 -0.66 16.48
N THR A 245 -8.04 -1.73 16.76
CA THR A 245 -8.37 -2.70 17.81
C THR A 245 -8.36 -2.05 19.18
N GLU A 246 -7.32 -1.28 19.51
CA GLU A 246 -7.19 -0.59 20.79
C GLU A 246 -8.29 0.45 20.99
N LYS A 247 -8.58 1.26 19.97
CA LYS A 247 -9.56 2.36 20.06
C LYS A 247 -11.01 1.88 20.08
N THR A 248 -11.27 0.63 19.69
CA THR A 248 -12.64 0.08 19.62
C THR A 248 -12.91 -1.01 20.66
N ALA A 249 -11.91 -1.40 21.46
CA ALA A 249 -12.03 -2.42 22.49
C ALA A 249 -13.19 -2.12 23.46
N GLY A 250 -14.06 -3.11 23.69
CA GLY A 250 -15.22 -3.00 24.58
C GLY A 250 -16.36 -2.11 24.07
N THR A 251 -16.30 -1.63 22.82
CA THR A 251 -17.37 -0.84 22.19
C THR A 251 -18.20 -1.68 21.22
N ILE A 252 -19.34 -1.16 20.77
CA ILE A 252 -20.14 -1.78 19.68
C ILE A 252 -19.35 -1.91 18.37
N PHE A 253 -18.30 -1.11 18.20
CA PHE A 253 -17.41 -1.10 17.03
C PHE A 253 -16.17 -1.97 17.25
N GLU A 254 -16.13 -2.83 18.27
CA GLU A 254 -14.97 -3.71 18.54
C GLU A 254 -14.49 -4.39 17.25
N TYR A 255 -13.24 -4.12 16.89
CA TYR A 255 -12.66 -4.61 15.66
C TYR A 255 -11.93 -5.93 15.88
N LYS A 256 -12.28 -6.93 15.06
CA LYS A 256 -11.57 -8.20 14.96
C LYS A 256 -11.37 -8.51 13.48
N LYS A 257 -10.11 -8.60 13.05
CA LYS A 257 -9.78 -8.81 11.62
C LYS A 257 -10.43 -10.06 11.02
N SER A 258 -10.55 -11.13 11.80
CA SER A 258 -11.20 -12.38 11.37
C SER A 258 -12.73 -12.31 11.33
N LYS A 259 -13.37 -11.41 12.10
CA LYS A 259 -14.82 -11.30 12.19
C LYS A 259 -15.24 -9.87 12.49
N LEU A 260 -15.73 -9.18 11.46
CA LEU A 260 -16.17 -7.80 11.57
C LEU A 260 -17.45 -7.67 12.41
N SER A 261 -17.52 -6.65 13.26
CA SER A 261 -18.75 -6.33 14.00
C SER A 261 -19.88 -5.90 13.05
N GLU A 262 -21.11 -6.35 13.34
CA GLU A 262 -22.32 -5.98 12.59
C GLU A 262 -22.56 -4.47 12.58
N ALA A 263 -22.06 -3.74 13.58
CA ALA A 263 -22.17 -2.28 13.63
C ALA A 263 -21.56 -1.60 12.39
N TYR A 264 -20.53 -2.19 11.78
CA TYR A 264 -19.94 -1.68 10.54
C TYR A 264 -20.80 -1.95 9.29
N MET A 265 -21.66 -2.96 9.34
CA MET A 265 -22.52 -3.38 8.22
C MET A 265 -23.85 -2.61 8.17
N ILE A 266 -24.19 -1.87 9.22
CA ILE A 266 -25.38 -1.00 9.23
C ILE A 266 -25.29 0.00 8.08
N PRO A 267 -26.31 0.15 7.22
CA PRO A 267 -26.24 0.96 5.99
C PRO A 267 -25.68 2.37 6.21
N LYS A 268 -26.19 3.08 7.23
CA LYS A 268 -25.72 4.44 7.59
C LYS A 268 -24.23 4.51 7.92
N ASN A 269 -23.68 3.45 8.52
CA ASN A 269 -22.27 3.39 8.88
C ASN A 269 -21.43 2.99 7.66
N ALA A 270 -21.88 1.98 6.92
CA ALA A 270 -21.24 1.54 5.70
C ALA A 270 -21.14 2.68 4.66
N ASP A 271 -22.16 3.53 4.55
CA ASP A 271 -22.16 4.67 3.62
C ASP A 271 -21.03 5.67 3.91
N LYS A 272 -20.61 5.84 5.17
CA LYS A 272 -19.46 6.70 5.51
C LYS A 272 -18.14 6.13 5.01
N VAL A 273 -17.95 4.81 5.13
CA VAL A 273 -16.77 4.11 4.63
C VAL A 273 -16.78 4.14 3.10
N MET A 274 -17.94 3.86 2.49
CA MET A 274 -18.13 3.89 1.05
C MET A 274 -17.94 5.29 0.46
N ALA A 275 -18.16 6.38 1.20
CA ALA A 275 -17.89 7.74 0.72
C ALA A 275 -16.40 8.00 0.44
N LEU A 276 -15.50 7.26 1.10
CA LEU A 276 -14.05 7.35 0.87
C LEU A 276 -13.62 6.61 -0.40
N ILE A 277 -14.39 5.60 -0.80
CA ILE A 277 -14.18 4.80 -1.99
C ILE A 277 -14.95 5.47 -3.13
N ALA A 278 -14.32 5.75 -4.27
CA ALA A 278 -15.08 6.35 -5.38
C ALA A 278 -15.91 5.27 -6.09
N CYS A 279 -17.03 4.91 -5.49
CA CYS A 279 -18.04 4.00 -6.01
C CYS A 279 -19.41 4.68 -6.07
N GLY A 280 -19.48 5.90 -6.62
CA GLY A 280 -20.74 6.63 -6.78
C GLY A 280 -21.77 5.96 -7.72
N ASN A 281 -21.41 4.86 -8.39
CA ASN A 281 -22.23 4.18 -9.38
C ASN A 281 -22.70 2.77 -8.98
N ILE A 282 -22.38 2.28 -7.77
CA ILE A 282 -22.92 1.00 -7.29
C ILE A 282 -24.17 1.30 -6.46
N GLN A 283 -25.27 1.62 -7.14
CA GLN A 283 -26.56 1.89 -6.50
C GLN A 283 -27.30 0.61 -6.17
#